data_AF-A0A1I3AMK7-F1
#
_entry.id   AF-A0A1I3AMK7-F1
#
_cell.length_a   1.000
_cell.length_b   1.000
_cell.length_c   1.000
_cell.angle_alpha   90.00
_cell.angle_beta   90.00
_cell.angle_gamma   90.00
#
_symmetry.space_group_name_H-M   'P 1'
#
loop_
_entity.id
_entity.type
_entity.pdbx_description
1 polymer ?
#
loop_
_entity_poly.entity_id
_entity_poly.type
_entity_poly.pdbx_seq_one_letter_code
_entity_poly.pdbx_strand_id
1 'polypeptide(L)'
;MEFTVRGVAVTVTPVILLTLVLGLGIAGYGGYDYVQQSNAVDDAVAVETTVVDASISRSDGRRFYYRISVEHTYEYQGREYTSKQVFPGSTGPIYTVRSDAHRIIEPYEPNETATAYIDPDSPSRAFLKRQTTFAPFRFIGFGSLLALLTTLHAIGARNPGQNTGINQTTEREPTRYDTVFGVNRDTLSRVSKRLMLFTPAVFFVSLVTIVALLLNAESSSLQVSVTDPVGFALLAALLSVLGFIFGLTLYGIWSFTEYARLRERIPDPRPPSPFRHPSRLVTIMYSRDDLNVYGRRVKLTGFVFILIGFLIGVVAFVLVTAS
;
A
#
# COMPACT_ATOMS: atom_id res chain seq x y z
N MET A 1 23.43 -12.39 17.56
CA MET A 1 23.78 -12.05 18.96
C MET A 1 22.52 -11.62 19.66
N GLU A 2 22.30 -12.06 20.91
CA GLU A 2 21.19 -11.62 21.74
C GLU A 2 21.73 -10.80 22.90
N PHE A 3 21.14 -9.65 23.17
CA PHE A 3 21.51 -8.82 24.32
C PHE A 3 20.26 -8.16 24.88
N THR A 4 20.28 -7.85 26.17
CA THR A 4 19.17 -7.23 26.88
C THR A 4 19.40 -5.74 27.03
N VAL A 5 18.46 -4.92 26.54
CA VAL A 5 18.45 -3.47 26.71
C VAL A 5 17.23 -3.10 27.53
N ARG A 6 17.43 -2.54 28.74
CA ARG A 6 16.33 -2.15 29.66
C ARG A 6 15.30 -3.28 29.88
N GLY A 7 15.77 -4.53 29.99
CA GLY A 7 14.93 -5.71 30.19
C GLY A 7 14.26 -6.27 28.93
N VAL A 8 14.49 -5.68 27.75
CA VAL A 8 14.01 -6.21 26.46
C VAL A 8 15.12 -7.00 25.79
N ALA A 9 14.86 -8.27 25.49
CA ALA A 9 15.77 -9.08 24.68
C ALA A 9 15.71 -8.59 23.23
N VAL A 10 16.85 -8.10 22.73
CA VAL A 10 17.03 -7.68 21.35
C VAL A 10 17.95 -8.71 20.70
N THR A 11 17.56 -9.23 19.54
CA THR A 11 18.54 -9.96 18.72
C THR A 11 18.88 -9.23 17.45
N VAL A 12 20.19 -9.21 17.24
CA VAL A 12 20.83 -8.52 16.15
C VAL A 12 21.53 -9.58 15.32
N THR A 13 21.10 -9.65 14.06
CA THR A 13 21.75 -10.43 13.01
C THR A 13 22.26 -9.46 11.96
N PRO A 14 23.29 -9.84 11.18
CA PRO A 14 23.75 -9.02 10.06
C PRO A 14 22.61 -8.65 9.10
N VAL A 15 21.69 -9.59 8.86
CA VAL A 15 20.51 -9.36 8.01
C VAL A 15 19.57 -8.29 8.59
N ILE A 16 19.31 -8.32 9.91
CA ILE A 16 18.50 -7.29 10.57
C ILE A 16 19.17 -5.91 10.46
N LEU A 17 20.48 -5.83 10.70
CA LEU A 17 21.20 -4.56 10.58
C LEU A 17 21.18 -4.02 9.15
N LEU A 18 21.47 -4.86 8.16
CA LEU A 18 21.43 -4.49 6.75
C LEU A 18 20.04 -4.03 6.32
N THR A 19 18.99 -4.74 6.74
CA THR A 19 17.61 -4.38 6.41
C THR A 19 17.19 -3.06 7.08
N LEU A 20 17.63 -2.83 8.32
CA LEU A 20 17.36 -1.58 9.05
C LEU A 20 18.07 -0.39 8.39
N VAL A 21 19.36 -0.52 8.08
CA VAL A 21 20.14 0.51 7.37
C VAL A 21 19.53 0.79 6.00
N LEU A 22 19.13 -0.25 5.26
CA LEU A 22 18.46 -0.09 3.97
C LEU A 22 17.13 0.66 4.12
N GLY A 23 16.29 0.29 5.09
CA GLY A 23 15.01 0.96 5.33
C GLY A 23 15.18 2.44 5.70
N LEU A 24 16.13 2.74 6.60
CA LEU A 24 16.46 4.11 6.99
C LEU A 24 17.08 4.91 5.84
N GLY A 25 17.93 4.29 5.01
CA GLY A 25 18.51 4.93 3.83
C GLY A 25 17.44 5.30 2.79
N ILE A 26 16.49 4.41 2.53
CA ILE A 26 15.35 4.68 1.64
C ILE A 26 14.47 5.81 2.19
N ALA A 27 14.14 5.77 3.49
CA ALA A 27 13.32 6.81 4.11
C ALA A 27 14.04 8.16 4.15
N GLY A 28 15.34 8.15 4.47
CA GLY A 28 16.20 9.33 4.48
C GLY A 28 16.35 9.97 3.11
N TYR A 29 16.49 9.17 2.05
CA TYR A 29 16.47 9.67 0.67
C TYR A 29 15.15 10.39 0.35
N GLY A 30 14.01 9.77 0.70
CA GLY A 30 12.70 10.41 0.51
C GLY A 30 12.52 11.69 1.33
N GLY A 31 13.01 11.71 2.57
CA GLY A 31 12.99 12.91 3.42
C GLY A 31 13.85 14.04 2.87
N TYR A 32 15.06 13.72 2.42
CA TYR A 32 15.98 14.67 1.80
C TYR A 32 15.39 15.27 0.51
N ASP A 33 14.85 14.42 -0.37
CA ASP A 33 14.24 14.89 -1.61
C ASP A 33 13.00 15.76 -1.34
N TYR A 34 12.18 15.45 -0.32
CA TYR A 34 11.05 16.30 0.07
C TYR A 34 11.49 17.68 0.59
N VAL A 35 12.49 17.73 1.48
CA VAL A 35 13.03 19.01 1.99
C VAL A 35 13.61 19.84 0.84
N GLN A 36 14.35 19.19 -0.07
CA GLN A 36 14.88 19.85 -1.25
C GLN A 36 13.75 20.39 -2.15
N GLN A 37 12.67 19.63 -2.35
CA GLN A 37 11.51 20.10 -3.11
C GLN A 37 10.82 21.29 -2.46
N SER A 38 10.70 21.29 -1.12
CA SER A 38 10.08 22.41 -0.39
C SER A 38 10.92 23.67 -0.53
N ASN A 39 12.21 23.61 -0.21
CA ASN A 39 13.10 24.77 -0.30
C ASN A 39 13.14 25.32 -1.73
N ALA A 40 13.27 24.44 -2.73
CA ALA A 40 13.27 24.85 -4.13
C ALA A 40 11.97 25.58 -4.53
N VAL A 41 10.83 25.21 -3.95
CA VAL A 41 9.54 25.88 -4.18
C VAL A 41 9.42 27.17 -3.39
N ASP A 42 9.86 27.19 -2.14
CA ASP A 42 9.71 28.33 -1.23
C ASP A 42 10.60 29.50 -1.68
N ASP A 43 11.86 29.21 -2.03
CA ASP A 43 12.88 30.19 -2.43
C ASP A 43 12.91 30.46 -3.94
N ALA A 44 11.95 29.91 -4.69
CA ALA A 44 11.97 29.92 -6.14
C ALA A 44 11.85 31.33 -6.75
N VAL A 45 12.75 31.65 -7.68
CA VAL A 45 12.72 32.88 -8.48
C VAL A 45 12.12 32.58 -9.85
N ALA A 46 11.09 33.33 -10.24
CA ALA A 46 10.47 33.20 -11.57
C ALA A 46 11.33 33.85 -12.65
N VAL A 47 11.57 33.14 -13.75
CA VAL A 47 12.23 33.64 -14.96
C VAL A 47 11.46 33.19 -16.21
N GLU A 48 11.68 33.91 -17.31
CA GLU A 48 11.24 33.46 -18.62
C GLU A 48 12.16 32.34 -19.11
N THR A 49 11.57 31.31 -19.72
CA THR A 49 12.30 30.19 -20.33
C THR A 49 11.72 29.86 -21.70
N THR A 50 12.53 29.33 -22.59
CA THR A 50 12.10 28.80 -23.89
C THR A 50 12.07 27.28 -23.84
N VAL A 51 10.94 26.68 -24.22
CA VAL A 51 10.80 25.23 -24.32
C VAL A 51 11.53 24.74 -25.57
N VAL A 52 12.45 23.79 -25.40
CA VAL A 52 13.24 23.19 -26.49
C VAL A 52 12.60 21.89 -26.97
N ASP A 53 12.23 21.02 -26.03
CA ASP A 53 11.62 19.72 -26.33
C ASP A 53 10.69 19.29 -25.20
N ALA A 54 9.64 18.55 -25.55
CA ALA A 54 8.66 18.03 -24.63
C ALA A 54 8.36 16.58 -24.98
N SER A 55 8.81 15.64 -24.14
CA SER A 55 8.68 14.21 -24.40
C SER A 55 8.11 13.41 -23.23
N ILE A 56 7.38 12.35 -23.58
CA ILE A 56 6.88 11.35 -22.63
C ILE A 56 7.67 10.07 -22.86
N SER A 57 8.51 9.71 -21.89
CA SER A 57 9.25 8.45 -21.89
C SER A 57 8.42 7.34 -21.23
N ARG A 58 8.47 6.14 -21.81
CA ARG A 58 7.88 4.93 -21.22
C ARG A 58 9.01 4.09 -20.62
N SER A 59 8.84 3.63 -19.40
CA SER A 59 9.81 2.71 -18.79
C SER A 59 9.71 1.31 -19.38
N ASP A 60 10.86 0.67 -19.57
CA ASP A 60 10.92 -0.73 -19.95
C ASP A 60 10.62 -1.65 -18.75
N GLY A 61 9.78 -2.66 -18.95
CA GLY A 61 9.48 -3.66 -17.92
C GLY A 61 8.06 -4.23 -17.99
N ARG A 62 7.83 -5.31 -17.21
CA ARG A 62 6.53 -5.98 -17.10
C ARG A 62 5.42 -5.08 -16.55
N ARG A 63 5.80 -4.06 -15.77
CA ARG A 63 4.96 -2.91 -15.41
C ARG A 63 5.64 -1.66 -15.96
N PHE A 64 5.00 -1.02 -16.94
CA PHE A 64 5.48 0.23 -17.50
C PHE A 64 4.84 1.42 -16.79
N TYR A 65 5.58 2.51 -16.71
CA TYR A 65 5.10 3.81 -16.27
C TYR A 65 5.60 4.87 -17.27
N TYR A 66 4.89 5.99 -17.32
CA TYR A 66 5.24 7.15 -18.12
C TYR A 66 5.91 8.20 -17.24
N ARG A 67 6.98 8.80 -17.76
CA ARG A 67 7.66 9.96 -17.19
C ARG A 67 7.64 11.10 -18.19
N ILE A 68 7.44 12.31 -17.70
CA ILE A 68 7.43 13.54 -18.48
C ILE A 68 8.81 14.18 -18.36
N SER A 69 9.33 14.68 -19.47
CA SER A 69 10.54 15.48 -19.53
C SER A 69 10.27 16.67 -20.43
N VAL A 70 10.53 17.89 -19.94
CA VAL A 70 10.42 19.12 -20.74
C VAL A 70 11.76 19.83 -20.67
N GLU A 71 12.50 19.77 -21.76
CA GLU A 71 13.78 20.46 -21.92
C GLU A 71 13.51 21.93 -22.24
N HIS A 72 14.13 22.82 -21.47
CA HIS A 72 13.93 24.26 -21.57
C HIS A 72 15.21 25.01 -21.20
N THR A 73 15.44 26.13 -21.88
CA THR A 73 16.60 27.01 -21.70
C THR A 73 16.20 28.34 -21.08
N TYR A 74 17.03 28.87 -20.19
CA TYR A 74 16.78 30.11 -19.48
C TYR A 74 18.08 30.79 -19.12
N GLU A 75 18.02 32.10 -18.94
CA GLU A 75 19.15 32.90 -18.47
C GLU A 75 18.97 33.28 -17.00
N TYR A 76 20.00 33.07 -16.20
CA TYR A 76 20.03 33.49 -14.81
C TYR A 76 21.41 34.06 -14.47
N GLN A 77 21.42 35.28 -13.93
CA GLN A 77 22.66 36.00 -13.58
C GLN A 77 23.69 36.08 -14.73
N GLY A 78 23.21 36.32 -15.97
CA GLY A 78 24.09 36.47 -17.14
C GLY A 78 24.66 35.15 -17.67
N ARG A 79 24.13 34.00 -17.24
CA ARG A 79 24.52 32.66 -17.70
C ARG A 79 23.31 31.90 -18.20
N GLU A 80 23.47 31.25 -19.34
CA GLU A 80 22.46 30.36 -19.90
C GLU A 80 22.53 28.98 -19.22
N TYR A 81 21.37 28.44 -18.87
CA TYR A 81 21.18 27.14 -18.27
C TYR A 81 20.14 26.34 -19.05
N THR A 82 20.23 25.02 -18.96
CA THR A 82 19.26 24.09 -19.54
C THR A 82 18.77 23.15 -18.45
N SER A 83 17.45 22.99 -18.33
CA SER A 83 16.83 22.03 -17.41
C SER A 83 15.85 21.14 -18.16
N LYS A 84 15.59 19.95 -17.61
CA LYS A 84 14.60 18.98 -18.11
C LYS A 84 13.44 18.75 -17.13
N GLN A 85 13.40 19.53 -16.05
CA GLN A 85 12.52 19.26 -14.92
C GLN A 85 11.18 20.00 -15.06
N VAL A 86 10.07 19.26 -14.92
CA VAL A 86 8.74 19.86 -14.80
C VAL A 86 8.42 20.18 -13.34
N PHE A 87 8.86 19.34 -12.42
CA PHE A 87 8.62 19.44 -10.99
C PHE A 87 9.94 19.62 -10.23
N PRO A 88 9.93 20.26 -9.05
CA PRO A 88 11.12 20.42 -8.24
C PRO A 88 11.70 19.06 -7.78
N GLY A 89 12.98 19.06 -7.43
CA GLY A 89 13.68 17.93 -6.82
C GLY A 89 14.24 16.91 -7.82
N SER A 90 14.66 15.75 -7.30
CA SER A 90 15.20 14.65 -8.12
C SER A 90 14.15 13.57 -8.44
N THR A 91 13.08 13.50 -7.63
CA THR A 91 12.01 12.53 -7.80
C THR A 91 10.76 13.17 -8.40
N GLY A 92 10.49 12.89 -9.67
CA GLY A 92 9.26 13.29 -10.34
C GLY A 92 8.09 12.30 -10.15
N PRO A 93 6.84 12.73 -10.43
CA PRO A 93 5.70 11.84 -10.47
C PRO A 93 5.85 10.80 -11.59
N ILE A 94 5.32 9.61 -11.32
CA ILE A 94 5.19 8.54 -12.32
C ILE A 94 3.71 8.33 -12.65
N TYR A 95 3.41 8.15 -13.92
CA TYR A 95 2.04 8.00 -14.42
C TYR A 95 1.83 6.58 -14.94
N THR A 96 0.71 5.96 -14.57
CA THR A 96 0.34 4.63 -15.08
C THR A 96 -0.46 4.72 -16.37
N VAL A 97 -1.12 5.86 -16.62
CA VAL A 97 -1.93 6.13 -17.80
C VAL A 97 -1.25 7.21 -18.64
N ARG A 98 -1.14 7.00 -19.96
CA ARG A 98 -0.47 7.95 -20.87
C ARG A 98 -1.21 9.29 -20.95
N SER A 99 -2.54 9.28 -20.91
CA SER A 99 -3.37 10.49 -20.96
C SER A 99 -3.09 11.44 -19.80
N ASP A 100 -2.83 10.91 -18.60
CA ASP A 100 -2.52 11.72 -17.42
C ASP A 100 -1.17 12.42 -17.58
N ALA A 101 -0.19 11.72 -18.15
CA ALA A 101 1.10 12.31 -18.48
C ALA A 101 0.97 13.37 -19.59
N HIS A 102 0.13 13.11 -20.59
CA HIS A 102 -0.09 14.04 -21.71
C HIS A 102 -0.75 15.35 -21.26
N ARG A 103 -1.76 15.29 -20.38
CA ARG A 103 -2.42 16.48 -19.84
C ARG A 103 -1.47 17.43 -19.11
N ILE A 104 -0.38 16.91 -18.56
CA ILE A 104 0.62 17.72 -17.85
C ILE A 104 1.63 18.36 -18.81
N ILE A 105 1.92 17.71 -19.94
CA ILE A 105 2.88 18.19 -20.94
C ILE A 105 2.25 19.07 -22.02
N GLU A 106 0.93 18.93 -22.26
CA GLU A 106 0.15 19.65 -23.26
C GLU A 106 0.39 21.18 -23.29
N PRO A 107 0.57 21.89 -22.14
CA PRO A 107 0.84 23.32 -22.17
C PRO A 107 2.27 23.72 -22.56
N TYR A 108 3.16 22.78 -22.86
CA TYR A 108 4.57 23.03 -23.14
C TYR A 108 4.90 22.57 -24.55
N GLU A 109 4.60 23.39 -25.55
CA GLU A 109 4.99 23.11 -26.94
C GLU A 109 6.42 23.59 -27.23
N PRO A 110 7.17 22.91 -28.12
CA PRO A 110 8.50 23.36 -28.52
C PRO A 110 8.47 24.77 -29.14
N ASN A 111 9.47 25.58 -28.78
CA ASN A 111 9.66 27.00 -29.14
C ASN A 111 8.69 27.98 -28.49
N GLU A 112 7.86 27.54 -27.54
CA GLU A 112 7.05 28.45 -26.74
C GLU A 112 7.81 28.99 -25.53
N THR A 113 7.44 30.20 -25.11
CA THR A 113 7.94 30.82 -23.88
C THR A 113 7.05 30.41 -22.70
N ALA A 114 7.68 29.98 -21.62
CA ALA A 114 7.01 29.64 -20.37
C ALA A 114 7.69 30.32 -19.17
N THR A 115 7.05 30.25 -18.00
CA THR A 115 7.68 30.64 -16.74
C THR A 115 8.35 29.44 -16.09
N ALA A 116 9.67 29.52 -15.90
CA ALA A 116 10.42 28.58 -15.08
C ALA A 116 10.70 29.19 -13.70
N TYR A 117 10.90 28.33 -12.73
CA TYR A 117 11.24 28.68 -11.36
C TYR A 117 12.61 28.13 -11.02
N ILE A 118 13.48 28.99 -10.52
CA ILE A 118 14.88 28.67 -10.22
C ILE A 118 15.06 28.65 -8.71
N ASP A 119 15.66 27.57 -8.21
CA ASP A 119 16.28 27.52 -6.88
C ASP A 119 17.66 28.22 -6.96
N PRO A 120 17.88 29.35 -6.27
CA PRO A 120 19.14 30.08 -6.30
C PRO A 120 20.37 29.25 -5.87
N ASP A 121 20.17 28.25 -5.00
CA ASP A 121 21.22 27.34 -4.55
C ASP A 121 21.52 26.23 -5.57
N SER A 122 20.70 26.10 -6.61
CA SER A 122 20.81 25.09 -7.67
C SER A 122 20.30 25.60 -9.01
N PRO A 123 20.95 26.63 -9.61
CA PRO A 123 20.42 27.33 -10.78
C PRO A 123 20.36 26.47 -12.04
N SER A 124 20.98 25.28 -12.08
CA SER A 124 20.88 24.33 -13.18
C SER A 124 19.63 23.45 -13.15
N ARG A 125 18.82 23.53 -12.09
CA ARG A 125 17.65 22.67 -11.84
C ARG A 125 16.36 23.48 -11.78
N ALA A 126 16.16 24.38 -12.73
CA ALA A 126 14.89 25.08 -12.84
C ALA A 126 13.74 24.11 -13.16
N PHE A 127 12.55 24.44 -12.67
CA PHE A 127 11.35 23.62 -12.86
C PHE A 127 10.17 24.47 -13.30
N LEU A 128 9.25 23.89 -14.07
CA LEU A 128 8.13 24.61 -14.68
C LEU A 128 6.90 24.74 -13.76
N LYS A 129 6.74 23.83 -12.79
CA LYS A 129 5.63 23.86 -11.84
C LYS A 129 6.10 24.06 -10.41
N ARG A 130 5.71 25.19 -9.82
CA ARG A 130 5.93 25.54 -8.41
C ARG A 130 4.98 24.78 -7.47
N GLN A 131 5.14 23.47 -7.40
CA GLN A 131 4.42 22.61 -6.48
C GLN A 131 5.25 21.38 -6.09
N THR A 132 5.23 21.03 -4.81
CA THR A 132 5.84 19.78 -4.33
C THR A 132 5.07 18.57 -4.85
N THR A 133 5.77 17.45 -5.02
CA THR A 133 5.15 16.19 -5.45
C THR A 133 4.98 15.22 -4.28
N PHE A 134 4.03 14.30 -4.39
CA PHE A 134 3.89 13.21 -3.41
C PHE A 134 4.87 12.04 -3.64
N ALA A 135 5.75 12.13 -4.63
CA ALA A 135 6.69 11.06 -4.97
C ALA A 135 7.64 10.69 -3.81
N PRO A 136 8.21 11.65 -3.05
CA PRO A 136 9.12 11.35 -1.94
C PRO A 136 8.44 10.56 -0.81
N PHE A 137 7.15 10.81 -0.54
CA PHE A 137 6.40 10.12 0.50
C PHE A 137 6.28 8.61 0.27
N ARG A 138 6.40 8.14 -0.97
CA ARG A 138 6.44 6.70 -1.26
C ARG A 138 7.70 6.06 -0.69
N PHE A 139 8.85 6.72 -0.82
CA PHE A 139 10.12 6.26 -0.26
C PHE A 139 10.13 6.37 1.26
N ILE A 140 9.66 7.50 1.81
CA ILE A 140 9.49 7.68 3.27
C ILE A 140 8.61 6.56 3.83
N GLY A 141 7.44 6.33 3.24
CA GLY A 141 6.49 5.32 3.69
C GLY A 141 7.07 3.90 3.63
N PHE A 142 7.65 3.51 2.49
CA PHE A 142 8.23 2.18 2.32
C PHE A 142 9.44 1.94 3.23
N GLY A 143 10.37 2.89 3.27
CA GLY A 143 11.57 2.80 4.11
C GLY A 143 11.23 2.76 5.60
N SER A 144 10.30 3.61 6.05
CA SER A 144 9.85 3.65 7.44
C SER A 144 9.13 2.36 7.84
N LEU A 145 8.27 1.83 6.97
CA LEU A 145 7.59 0.56 7.21
C LEU A 145 8.59 -0.60 7.33
N LEU A 146 9.57 -0.67 6.43
CA LEU A 146 10.61 -1.68 6.46
C LEU A 146 11.44 -1.61 7.75
N ALA A 147 11.87 -0.41 8.14
CA ALA A 147 12.62 -0.17 9.37
C ALA A 147 11.79 -0.53 10.62
N LEU A 148 10.51 -0.16 10.65
CA LEU A 148 9.60 -0.47 11.74
C LEU A 148 9.38 -1.98 11.89
N LEU A 149 9.04 -2.69 10.82
CA LEU A 149 8.84 -4.14 10.85
C LEU A 149 10.11 -4.88 11.27
N THR A 150 11.27 -4.43 10.76
CA THR A 150 12.58 -4.99 11.13
C THR A 150 12.85 -4.78 12.63
N THR A 151 12.59 -3.59 13.14
CA THR A 151 12.76 -3.27 14.57
C THR A 151 11.83 -4.11 15.44
N LEU A 152 10.55 -4.19 15.06
CA LEU A 152 9.55 -5.01 15.75
C LEU A 152 9.93 -6.49 15.77
N HIS A 153 10.49 -7.01 14.68
CA HIS A 153 11.00 -8.38 14.61
C HIS A 153 12.27 -8.57 15.47
N ALA A 154 13.16 -7.57 15.52
CA ALA A 154 14.40 -7.62 16.29
C ALA A 154 14.15 -7.67 17.81
N ILE A 155 13.15 -6.92 18.31
CA ILE A 155 12.76 -6.88 19.73
C ILE A 155 11.66 -7.89 20.08
N GLY A 156 11.15 -8.62 19.09
CA GLY A 156 10.08 -9.59 19.28
C GLY A 156 10.58 -10.83 20.01
N ALA A 157 9.70 -11.45 20.80
CA ALA A 157 9.96 -12.77 21.36
C ALA A 157 10.36 -13.74 20.23
N ARG A 158 11.26 -14.70 20.49
CA ARG A 158 11.81 -15.60 19.47
C ARG A 158 10.85 -16.70 19.05
N ASN A 159 10.19 -17.32 20.03
CA ASN A 159 9.28 -18.45 19.82
C ASN A 159 7.81 -18.13 20.20
N PRO A 160 7.25 -16.95 19.83
CA PRO A 160 5.90 -16.60 20.20
C PRO A 160 4.92 -17.49 19.44
N GLY A 161 3.98 -18.09 20.16
CA GLY A 161 3.00 -19.00 19.56
C GLY A 161 3.54 -20.41 19.26
N GLN A 162 4.74 -20.73 19.75
CA GLN A 162 5.23 -22.10 19.88
C GLN A 162 5.05 -22.56 21.34
N ASN A 163 4.93 -23.88 21.56
CA ASN A 163 4.95 -24.50 22.89
C ASN A 163 4.03 -23.86 23.96
N THR A 164 2.85 -23.34 23.56
CA THR A 164 1.93 -22.66 24.49
C THR A 164 1.17 -23.60 25.44
N GLY A 165 1.62 -24.85 25.60
CA GLY A 165 1.01 -25.85 26.49
C GLY A 165 -0.42 -26.28 26.12
N ILE A 166 -0.95 -25.88 24.96
CA ILE A 166 -2.28 -26.29 24.51
C ILE A 166 -2.20 -27.74 24.05
N ASN A 167 -2.51 -28.68 24.94
CA ASN A 167 -2.74 -30.09 24.60
C ASN A 167 -4.19 -30.28 24.11
N GLN A 168 -4.39 -31.25 23.20
CA GLN A 168 -5.70 -31.58 22.62
C GLN A 168 -6.77 -31.97 23.68
N THR A 169 -6.34 -32.29 24.90
CA THR A 169 -7.13 -32.79 26.04
C THR A 169 -7.41 -31.75 27.13
N THR A 170 -7.23 -30.45 26.87
CA THR A 170 -7.59 -29.43 27.88
C THR A 170 -9.12 -29.44 28.06
N GLU A 171 -9.60 -30.09 29.14
CA GLU A 171 -11.01 -30.44 29.43
C GLU A 171 -11.98 -29.25 29.46
N ARG A 172 -11.49 -28.02 29.54
CA ARG A 172 -12.33 -26.84 29.70
C ARG A 172 -12.49 -26.10 28.37
N GLU A 173 -13.56 -26.42 27.66
CA GLU A 173 -13.98 -25.65 26.49
C GLU A 173 -14.73 -24.38 26.95
N PRO A 174 -14.21 -23.16 26.68
CA PRO A 174 -14.87 -21.95 27.14
C PRO A 174 -16.12 -21.68 26.29
N THR A 175 -17.29 -21.68 26.95
CA THR A 175 -18.62 -21.48 26.35
C THR A 175 -18.90 -20.01 25.99
N ARG A 176 -18.11 -19.08 26.54
CA ARG A 176 -18.24 -17.63 26.33
C ARG A 176 -18.13 -17.21 24.85
N TYR A 177 -17.49 -18.01 24.00
CA TYR A 177 -17.23 -17.71 22.60
C TYR A 177 -18.06 -18.53 21.61
N ASP A 178 -19.12 -19.21 22.09
CA ASP A 178 -19.98 -20.02 21.22
C ASP A 178 -20.93 -19.16 20.37
N THR A 179 -21.22 -17.94 20.83
CA THR A 179 -22.00 -16.95 20.06
C THR A 179 -21.21 -15.67 19.83
N VAL A 180 -21.45 -15.05 18.68
CA VAL A 180 -20.89 -13.75 18.28
C VAL A 180 -22.05 -12.89 17.81
N PHE A 181 -22.33 -11.79 18.52
CA PHE A 181 -23.50 -10.93 18.28
C PHE A 181 -24.84 -11.70 18.26
N GLY A 182 -25.00 -12.70 19.14
CA GLY A 182 -26.19 -13.54 19.20
C GLY A 182 -26.30 -14.63 18.12
N VAL A 183 -25.37 -14.68 17.16
CA VAL A 183 -25.31 -15.72 16.12
C VAL A 183 -24.33 -16.82 16.53
N ASN A 184 -24.68 -18.08 16.26
CA ASN A 184 -23.76 -19.20 16.48
C ASN A 184 -22.47 -19.01 15.67
N ARG A 185 -21.35 -19.14 16.34
CA ARG A 185 -20.02 -18.95 15.78
C ARG A 185 -19.72 -19.89 14.61
N ASP A 186 -20.19 -21.12 14.62
CA ASP A 186 -19.98 -22.08 13.53
C ASP A 186 -20.74 -21.68 12.27
N THR A 187 -21.96 -21.14 12.45
CA THR A 187 -22.74 -20.56 11.36
C THR A 187 -21.98 -19.37 10.76
N LEU A 188 -21.44 -18.48 11.59
CA LEU A 188 -20.65 -17.33 11.14
C LEU A 188 -19.44 -17.77 10.31
N SER A 189 -18.68 -18.78 10.77
CA SER A 189 -17.54 -19.35 10.04
C SER A 189 -17.93 -19.91 8.68
N ARG A 190 -19.05 -20.65 8.64
CA ARG A 190 -19.52 -21.31 7.42
C ARG A 190 -20.00 -20.28 6.40
N VAL A 191 -20.76 -19.30 6.84
CA VAL A 191 -21.26 -18.21 5.99
C VAL A 191 -20.11 -17.38 5.46
N SER A 192 -19.17 -16.95 6.31
CA SER A 192 -18.05 -16.12 5.88
C SER A 192 -17.17 -16.83 4.85
N LYS A 193 -16.85 -18.11 5.07
CA LYS A 193 -16.06 -18.91 4.11
C LYS A 193 -16.78 -19.14 2.79
N ARG A 194 -18.09 -19.40 2.83
CA ARG A 194 -18.90 -19.52 1.60
C ARG A 194 -18.89 -18.21 0.82
N LEU A 195 -19.10 -17.09 1.50
CA LEU A 195 -19.11 -15.78 0.87
C LEU A 195 -17.75 -15.48 0.21
N MET A 196 -16.65 -15.74 0.91
CA MET A 196 -15.28 -15.58 0.39
C MET A 196 -14.96 -16.53 -0.78
N LEU A 197 -15.64 -17.67 -0.90
CA LEU A 197 -15.47 -18.60 -2.02
C LEU A 197 -16.31 -18.19 -3.24
N PHE A 198 -17.57 -17.82 -3.04
CA PHE A 198 -18.50 -17.54 -4.13
C PHE A 198 -18.33 -16.15 -4.73
N THR A 199 -18.04 -15.14 -3.92
CA THR A 199 -17.93 -13.76 -4.43
C THR A 199 -16.85 -13.61 -5.51
N PRO A 200 -15.60 -14.09 -5.35
CA PRO A 200 -14.61 -13.98 -6.42
C PRO A 200 -15.06 -14.66 -7.72
N ALA A 201 -15.75 -15.81 -7.63
CA ALA A 201 -16.29 -16.48 -8.81
C ALA A 201 -17.31 -15.61 -9.56
N VAL A 202 -18.25 -14.98 -8.83
CA VAL A 202 -19.22 -14.03 -9.42
C VAL A 202 -18.51 -12.83 -10.05
N PHE A 203 -17.44 -12.31 -9.43
CA PHE A 203 -16.66 -11.21 -9.98
C PHE A 203 -16.02 -11.59 -11.31
N PHE A 204 -15.38 -12.75 -11.40
CA PHE A 204 -14.75 -13.21 -12.65
C PHE A 204 -15.77 -13.49 -13.75
N VAL A 205 -16.90 -14.11 -13.40
CA VAL A 205 -17.99 -14.33 -14.37
C VAL A 205 -18.50 -12.99 -14.90
N SER A 206 -18.76 -12.03 -14.02
CA SER A 206 -19.16 -10.67 -14.41
C SER A 206 -18.13 -10.00 -15.33
N LEU A 207 -16.84 -10.10 -15.01
CA LEU A 207 -15.77 -9.52 -15.84
C LEU A 207 -15.75 -10.13 -17.25
N VAL A 208 -15.89 -11.45 -17.36
CA VAL A 208 -15.99 -12.15 -18.65
C VAL A 208 -17.23 -11.69 -19.41
N THR A 209 -18.37 -11.53 -18.75
CA THR A 209 -19.61 -11.01 -19.37
C THR A 209 -19.42 -9.59 -19.88
N ILE A 210 -18.79 -8.70 -19.11
CA ILE A 210 -18.51 -7.32 -19.54
C ILE A 210 -17.64 -7.33 -20.82
N VAL A 211 -16.54 -8.09 -20.82
CA VAL A 211 -15.65 -8.19 -21.98
C VAL A 211 -16.39 -8.74 -23.20
N ALA A 212 -17.16 -9.82 -23.03
CA ALA A 212 -17.93 -10.41 -24.12
C ALA A 212 -18.96 -9.44 -24.69
N LEU A 213 -19.67 -8.69 -23.85
CA LEU A 213 -20.64 -7.70 -24.30
C LEU A 213 -19.97 -6.53 -25.03
N LEU A 214 -18.84 -6.03 -24.51
CA LEU A 214 -18.09 -4.94 -25.14
C LEU A 214 -17.51 -5.33 -26.50
N LEU A 215 -17.03 -6.57 -26.66
CA LEU A 215 -16.52 -7.07 -27.95
C LEU A 215 -17.61 -7.20 -29.02
N ASN A 216 -18.88 -7.30 -28.62
CA ASN A 216 -20.03 -7.43 -29.53
C ASN A 216 -20.84 -6.12 -29.65
N ALA A 217 -20.44 -5.05 -28.97
CA ALA A 217 -21.15 -3.78 -29.02
C ALA A 217 -20.76 -2.96 -30.26
N GLU A 218 -21.77 -2.42 -30.97
CA GLU A 218 -21.54 -1.45 -32.05
C GLU A 218 -21.07 -0.10 -31.46
N SER A 219 -20.11 0.55 -32.12
CA SER A 219 -19.27 1.64 -31.59
C SER A 219 -19.98 2.96 -31.26
N SER A 220 -21.29 3.04 -31.38
CA SER A 220 -22.07 4.29 -31.38
C SER A 220 -22.97 4.53 -30.15
N SER A 221 -23.03 3.62 -29.17
CA SER A 221 -23.91 3.78 -27.99
C SER A 221 -23.22 3.50 -26.64
N LEU A 222 -22.21 4.30 -26.28
CA LEU A 222 -21.56 4.24 -24.96
C LEU A 222 -22.30 5.06 -23.87
N GLN A 223 -23.64 5.03 -23.86
CA GLN A 223 -24.41 5.43 -22.69
C GLN A 223 -24.82 4.17 -21.93
N VAL A 224 -24.11 3.86 -20.87
CA VAL A 224 -24.35 2.67 -20.04
C VAL A 224 -25.36 3.01 -18.95
N SER A 225 -26.60 2.56 -19.11
CA SER A 225 -27.59 2.54 -18.03
C SER A 225 -27.36 1.34 -17.11
N VAL A 226 -27.78 1.45 -15.85
CA VAL A 226 -27.77 0.34 -14.87
C VAL A 226 -28.65 -0.83 -15.33
N THR A 227 -29.68 -0.54 -16.13
CA THR A 227 -30.60 -1.55 -16.68
C THR A 227 -30.07 -2.25 -17.92
N ASP A 228 -28.94 -1.80 -18.47
CA ASP A 228 -28.35 -2.44 -19.64
C ASP A 228 -27.59 -3.70 -19.23
N PRO A 229 -27.43 -4.69 -20.11
CA PRO A 229 -26.67 -5.91 -19.81
C PRO A 229 -25.25 -5.62 -19.28
N VAL A 230 -24.60 -4.58 -19.80
CA VAL A 230 -23.28 -4.12 -19.33
C VAL A 230 -23.39 -3.50 -17.94
N GLY A 231 -24.41 -2.68 -17.68
CA GLY A 231 -24.68 -2.07 -16.37
C GLY A 231 -24.97 -3.11 -15.29
N PHE A 232 -25.78 -4.12 -15.60
CA PHE A 232 -26.04 -5.24 -14.70
C PHE A 232 -24.76 -6.03 -14.37
N ALA A 233 -23.92 -6.31 -15.36
CA ALA A 233 -22.66 -7.00 -15.14
C ALA A 233 -21.72 -6.17 -14.26
N LEU A 234 -21.58 -4.86 -14.51
CA LEU A 234 -20.80 -3.94 -13.67
C LEU A 234 -21.31 -3.90 -12.23
N LEU A 235 -22.62 -3.82 -12.03
CA LEU A 235 -23.25 -3.83 -10.71
C LEU A 235 -22.99 -5.16 -9.99
N ALA A 236 -23.05 -6.30 -10.70
CA ALA A 236 -22.71 -7.60 -10.13
C ALA A 236 -21.23 -7.71 -9.72
N ALA A 237 -20.30 -7.14 -10.51
CA ALA A 237 -18.89 -7.06 -10.13
C ALA A 237 -18.70 -6.21 -8.86
N LEU A 238 -19.34 -5.04 -8.79
CA LEU A 238 -19.26 -4.16 -7.63
C LEU A 238 -19.81 -4.83 -6.36
N LEU A 239 -21.02 -5.40 -6.43
CA LEU A 239 -21.63 -6.13 -5.33
C LEU A 239 -20.80 -7.34 -4.90
N SER A 240 -20.13 -7.99 -5.84
CA SER A 240 -19.22 -9.08 -5.53
C SER A 240 -18.00 -8.61 -4.73
N VAL A 241 -17.38 -7.49 -5.10
CA VAL A 241 -16.26 -6.91 -4.33
C VAL A 241 -16.70 -6.52 -2.91
N LEU A 242 -17.85 -5.85 -2.78
CA LEU A 242 -18.41 -5.50 -1.47
C LEU A 242 -18.75 -6.74 -0.65
N GLY A 243 -19.34 -7.75 -1.29
CA GLY A 243 -19.59 -9.06 -0.69
C GLY A 243 -18.30 -9.67 -0.18
N PHE A 244 -17.24 -9.74 -0.98
CA PHE A 244 -15.96 -10.30 -0.56
C PHE A 244 -15.39 -9.60 0.67
N ILE A 245 -15.40 -8.26 0.69
CA ILE A 245 -14.95 -7.45 1.84
C ILE A 245 -15.79 -7.74 3.08
N PHE A 246 -17.12 -7.84 2.93
CA PHE A 246 -18.02 -8.18 4.01
C PHE A 246 -17.74 -9.58 4.58
N GLY A 247 -17.60 -10.58 3.70
CA GLY A 247 -17.26 -11.96 4.10
C GLY A 247 -15.91 -12.06 4.80
N LEU A 248 -14.92 -11.32 4.30
CA LEU A 248 -13.60 -11.22 4.92
C LEU A 248 -13.67 -10.57 6.31
N THR A 249 -14.51 -9.54 6.48
CA THR A 249 -14.74 -8.88 7.76
C THR A 249 -15.41 -9.83 8.77
N LEU A 250 -16.47 -10.54 8.36
CA LEU A 250 -17.11 -11.57 9.18
C LEU A 250 -16.12 -12.69 9.56
N TYR A 251 -15.28 -13.12 8.62
CA TYR A 251 -14.24 -14.09 8.88
C TYR A 251 -13.20 -13.55 9.87
N GLY A 252 -12.81 -12.28 9.75
CA GLY A 252 -11.91 -11.60 10.68
C GLY A 252 -12.47 -11.58 12.11
N ILE A 253 -13.75 -11.24 12.26
CA ILE A 253 -14.46 -11.27 13.56
C ILE A 253 -14.43 -12.69 14.12
N TRP A 254 -14.85 -13.69 13.34
CA TRP A 254 -14.82 -15.10 13.76
C TRP A 254 -13.41 -15.59 14.11
N SER A 255 -12.40 -15.21 13.32
CA SER A 255 -11.02 -15.64 13.52
C SER A 255 -10.42 -14.98 14.76
N PHE A 256 -10.87 -13.78 15.11
CA PHE A 256 -10.49 -13.09 16.34
C PHE A 256 -11.13 -13.74 17.58
N THR A 257 -12.40 -14.15 17.51
CA THR A 257 -13.03 -14.88 18.63
C THR A 257 -12.42 -16.27 18.81
N GLU A 258 -12.06 -16.97 17.74
CA GLU A 258 -11.31 -18.22 17.83
C GLU A 258 -9.94 -18.03 18.47
N TYR A 259 -9.24 -16.95 18.11
CA TYR A 259 -7.99 -16.57 18.76
C TYR A 259 -8.19 -16.37 20.27
N ALA A 260 -9.23 -15.63 20.69
CA ALA A 260 -9.52 -15.37 22.09
C ALA A 260 -9.82 -16.67 22.84
N ARG A 261 -10.60 -17.57 22.22
CA ARG A 261 -10.91 -18.91 22.74
C ARG A 261 -9.65 -19.76 22.94
N LEU A 262 -8.76 -19.81 21.94
CA LEU A 262 -7.50 -20.54 22.05
C LEU A 262 -6.57 -19.94 23.10
N ARG A 263 -6.61 -18.61 23.28
CA ARG A 263 -5.81 -17.94 24.31
C ARG A 263 -6.25 -18.31 25.73
N GLU A 264 -7.54 -18.53 25.96
CA GLU A 264 -8.05 -18.96 27.27
C GLU A 264 -7.63 -20.39 27.64
N ARG A 265 -7.30 -21.23 26.64
CA ARG A 265 -6.77 -22.58 26.87
C ARG A 265 -5.29 -22.61 27.27
N ILE A 266 -4.59 -21.48 27.18
CA ILE A 266 -3.17 -21.42 27.55
C ILE A 266 -3.07 -21.43 29.08
N PRO A 267 -2.31 -22.37 29.68
CA PRO A 267 -2.08 -22.41 31.13
C PRO A 267 -1.46 -21.10 31.66
N ASP A 268 -1.75 -20.78 32.91
CA ASP A 268 -1.12 -19.63 33.56
C ASP A 268 0.35 -19.94 33.90
N PRO A 269 1.29 -18.97 33.73
CA PRO A 269 1.05 -17.59 33.33
C PRO A 269 0.84 -17.42 31.81
N ARG A 270 -0.31 -16.80 31.46
CA ARG A 270 -0.66 -16.53 30.06
C ARG A 270 0.23 -15.44 29.46
N PRO A 271 0.76 -15.67 28.24
CA PRO A 271 1.62 -14.69 27.63
C PRO A 271 0.83 -13.48 27.07
N PRO A 272 1.49 -12.34 26.84
CA PRO A 272 0.85 -11.12 26.37
C PRO A 272 0.18 -11.29 24.99
N SER A 273 -0.95 -10.62 24.79
CA SER A 273 -1.73 -10.69 23.53
C SER A 273 -0.89 -10.19 22.33
N PRO A 274 -0.69 -10.98 21.26
CA PRO A 274 0.03 -10.51 20.07
C PRO A 274 -0.60 -9.26 19.44
N PHE A 275 -1.93 -9.12 19.49
CA PHE A 275 -2.63 -7.95 18.94
C PHE A 275 -2.51 -6.69 19.80
N ARG A 276 -2.00 -6.78 21.03
CA ARG A 276 -1.64 -5.61 21.86
C ARG A 276 -0.13 -5.36 21.91
N HIS A 277 0.67 -6.30 21.41
CA HIS A 277 2.13 -6.25 21.43
C HIS A 277 2.65 -6.52 20.02
N PRO A 278 2.80 -5.48 19.17
CA PRO A 278 3.03 -5.64 17.73
C PRO A 278 4.33 -6.39 17.41
N SER A 279 5.36 -6.29 18.25
CA SER A 279 6.60 -7.06 18.09
C SER A 279 6.34 -8.57 18.09
N ARG A 280 5.43 -9.04 18.95
CA ARG A 280 5.04 -10.44 19.04
C ARG A 280 4.23 -10.90 17.83
N LEU A 281 3.33 -10.05 17.33
CA LEU A 281 2.57 -10.32 16.11
C LEU A 281 3.50 -10.41 14.89
N VAL A 282 4.41 -9.45 14.73
CA VAL A 282 5.38 -9.44 13.63
C VAL A 282 6.23 -10.71 13.66
N THR A 283 6.76 -11.12 14.81
CA THR A 283 7.56 -12.37 14.84
C THR A 283 6.73 -13.62 14.54
N ILE A 284 5.47 -13.71 15.00
CA ILE A 284 4.57 -14.81 14.59
C ILE A 284 4.34 -14.81 13.08
N MET A 285 4.19 -13.63 12.47
CA MET A 285 3.97 -13.50 11.03
C MET A 285 5.18 -13.96 10.21
N TYR A 286 6.40 -13.65 10.68
CA TYR A 286 7.65 -14.02 10.02
C TYR A 286 8.06 -15.49 10.25
N SER A 287 7.55 -16.16 11.29
CA SER A 287 7.84 -17.59 11.52
C SER A 287 7.29 -18.45 10.37
N ARG A 288 8.10 -19.40 9.89
CA ARG A 288 7.76 -20.27 8.74
C ARG A 288 7.13 -21.60 9.16
N ASP A 289 7.71 -22.36 10.10
CA ASP A 289 7.41 -23.82 10.14
C ASP A 289 7.11 -24.46 11.52
N ASP A 290 7.00 -23.71 12.62
CA ASP A 290 6.87 -24.31 13.96
C ASP A 290 5.67 -23.81 14.80
N LEU A 291 4.72 -23.11 14.19
CA LEU A 291 3.57 -22.57 14.91
C LEU A 291 2.58 -23.66 15.30
N ASN A 292 2.23 -23.70 16.60
CA ASN A 292 1.14 -24.54 17.09
C ASN A 292 -0.24 -23.99 16.65
N VAL A 293 -1.33 -24.64 17.08
CA VAL A 293 -2.71 -24.25 16.71
C VAL A 293 -3.00 -22.77 17.03
N TYR A 294 -2.52 -22.28 18.17
CA TYR A 294 -2.66 -20.87 18.56
C TYR A 294 -1.82 -19.94 17.67
N GLY A 295 -0.52 -20.23 17.48
CA GLY A 295 0.35 -19.43 16.64
C GLY A 295 -0.14 -19.32 15.19
N ARG A 296 -0.59 -20.44 14.62
CA ARG A 296 -1.17 -20.51 13.27
C ARG A 296 -2.45 -19.68 13.17
N ARG A 297 -3.30 -19.71 14.21
CA ARG A 297 -4.51 -18.88 14.26
C ARG A 297 -4.16 -17.40 14.30
N VAL A 298 -3.20 -16.99 15.14
CA VAL A 298 -2.75 -15.60 15.21
C VAL A 298 -2.21 -15.13 13.85
N LYS A 299 -1.40 -15.95 13.17
CA LYS A 299 -0.86 -15.66 11.84
C LYS A 299 -1.97 -15.44 10.80
N LEU A 300 -2.94 -16.35 10.75
CA LEU A 300 -4.10 -16.24 9.84
C LEU A 300 -4.93 -15.00 10.14
N THR A 301 -5.28 -14.77 11.42
CA THR A 301 -6.06 -13.60 11.83
C THR A 301 -5.33 -12.29 11.49
N GLY A 302 -4.02 -12.23 11.74
CA GLY A 302 -3.18 -11.08 11.36
C GLY A 302 -3.20 -10.81 9.86
N PHE A 303 -3.03 -11.85 9.03
CA PHE A 303 -3.08 -11.72 7.57
C PHE A 303 -4.45 -11.23 7.08
N VAL A 304 -5.55 -11.71 7.67
CA VAL A 304 -6.91 -11.27 7.33
C VAL A 304 -7.07 -9.77 7.60
N PHE A 305 -6.62 -9.27 8.74
CA PHE A 305 -6.72 -7.83 9.03
C PHE A 305 -5.83 -6.98 8.11
N ILE A 306 -4.63 -7.45 7.75
CA ILE A 306 -3.78 -6.79 6.75
C ILE A 306 -4.51 -6.73 5.40
N LEU A 307 -5.13 -7.84 4.97
CA LEU A 307 -5.87 -7.90 3.71
C LEU A 307 -7.10 -6.99 3.72
N ILE A 308 -7.86 -6.94 4.83
CA ILE A 308 -9.00 -6.01 4.99
C ILE A 308 -8.51 -4.56 4.85
N GLY A 309 -7.46 -4.18 5.58
CA GLY A 309 -6.89 -2.83 5.50
C GLY A 309 -6.42 -2.47 4.10
N PHE A 310 -5.74 -3.40 3.41
CA PHE A 310 -5.33 -3.22 2.02
C PHE A 310 -6.53 -2.99 1.09
N LEU A 311 -7.57 -3.82 1.18
CA LEU A 311 -8.76 -3.68 0.33
C LEU A 311 -9.52 -2.38 0.58
N ILE A 312 -9.67 -1.97 1.85
CA ILE A 312 -10.25 -0.68 2.20
C ILE A 312 -9.42 0.47 1.59
N GLY A 313 -8.09 0.38 1.67
CA GLY A 313 -7.18 1.35 1.05
C GLY A 313 -7.34 1.43 -0.46
N VAL A 314 -7.49 0.29 -1.15
CA VAL A 314 -7.75 0.24 -2.60
C VAL A 314 -9.10 0.90 -2.93
N VAL A 315 -10.16 0.59 -2.19
CA VAL A 315 -11.49 1.19 -2.41
C VAL A 315 -11.44 2.70 -2.17
N ALA A 316 -10.82 3.15 -1.09
CA ALA A 316 -10.66 4.57 -0.79
C ALA A 316 -9.84 5.29 -1.88
N PHE A 317 -8.75 4.66 -2.36
CA PHE A 317 -7.95 5.20 -3.45
C PHE A 317 -8.79 5.37 -4.72
N VAL A 318 -9.53 4.34 -5.13
CA VAL A 318 -10.40 4.40 -6.32
C VAL A 318 -11.43 5.53 -6.17
N LEU A 319 -12.07 5.65 -5.00
CA LEU A 319 -13.06 6.70 -4.75
C LEU A 319 -12.47 8.11 -4.83
N VAL A 320 -11.26 8.33 -4.30
CA VAL A 320 -10.58 9.63 -4.37
C VAL A 320 -10.08 9.96 -5.78
N THR A 321 -9.68 8.96 -6.57
CA THR A 321 -9.23 9.18 -7.96
C THR A 321 -10.36 9.31 -8.97
N ALA A 322 -11.55 8.81 -8.64
CA ALA A 322 -12.73 8.88 -9.49
C ALA A 322 -13.55 10.17 -9.29
N SER A 323 -13.29 10.92 -8.21
CA SER A 323 -13.84 12.25 -7.92
C SER A 323 -12.99 13.36 -8.52
#